data_AF-A0A0F9QJW1-F1
#
_entry.id   AF-A0A0F9QJW1-F1
#
_cell.length_a   1.000
_cell.length_b   1.000
_cell.length_c   1.000
_cell.angle_alpha   90.00
_cell.angle_beta   90.00
_cell.angle_gamma   90.00
#
_symmetry.space_group_name_H-M   'P 1'
#
loop_
_entity.id
_entity.type
_entity.pdbx_description
1 polymer ?
#
loop_
_entity_poly.entity_id
_entity_poly.type
_entity_poly.pdbx_seq_one_letter_code
_entity_poly.pdbx_strand_id
1 'polypeptide(L)'
;MAGISLSQAGEAIVYPSVPWSKRLFSLKIRSFPKGSTPRHLVPFLFKKGGVPSSCARETADKSGAARVHAMNSCVSTALRK
;
A
#
# COMPACT_ATOMS: atom_id res chain seq x y z
N MET A 1 -12.10 8.48 8.86
CA MET A 1 -12.12 8.30 7.39
C MET A 1 -11.21 9.37 6.81
N ALA A 2 -10.33 9.05 5.86
CA ALA A 2 -9.77 10.11 5.05
C ALA A 2 -10.92 10.61 4.18
N GLY A 3 -11.52 11.75 4.56
CA GLY A 3 -12.43 12.45 3.67
C GLY A 3 -11.63 12.89 2.45
N ILE A 4 -12.14 12.63 1.25
CA ILE A 4 -11.60 13.22 0.04
C ILE A 4 -12.41 14.49 -0.21
N SER A 5 -11.73 15.62 -0.44
CA SER A 5 -12.45 16.85 -0.78
C SER A 5 -13.23 16.66 -2.08
N LEU A 6 -14.37 17.32 -2.23
CA LEU A 6 -15.19 17.20 -3.45
C LEU A 6 -14.37 17.53 -4.71
N SER A 7 -13.44 18.48 -4.61
CA SER A 7 -12.50 18.85 -5.67
C SER A 7 -11.53 17.74 -6.08
N GLN A 8 -11.29 16.74 -5.22
CA GLN A 8 -10.39 15.61 -5.45
C GLN A 8 -11.14 14.31 -5.77
N ALA A 9 -12.47 14.34 -5.82
CA ALA A 9 -13.30 13.15 -6.06
C ALA A 9 -12.99 12.48 -7.41
N GLY A 10 -12.68 13.25 -8.45
CA GLY A 10 -12.29 12.74 -9.77
C GLY A 10 -10.92 12.03 -9.80
N GLU A 11 -10.10 12.24 -8.78
CA GLU A 11 -8.78 11.61 -8.62
C GLU A 11 -8.76 10.50 -7.57
N ALA A 12 -9.90 10.24 -6.92
CA ALA A 12 -10.03 9.16 -5.97
C ALA A 12 -9.90 7.82 -6.69
N ILE A 13 -9.07 6.93 -6.15
CA ILE A 13 -8.98 5.54 -6.57
C ILE A 13 -9.39 4.65 -5.40
N VAL A 14 -10.26 3.69 -5.70
CA VAL A 14 -10.56 2.57 -4.82
C VAL A 14 -9.56 1.45 -5.11
N TYR A 15 -8.86 0.99 -4.09
CA TYR A 15 -8.00 -0.19 -4.19
C TYR A 15 -8.31 -1.17 -3.05
N PRO A 16 -8.05 -2.47 -3.26
CA PRO A 16 -8.15 -3.46 -2.19
C PRO A 16 -7.32 -2.99 -1.01
N SER A 17 -7.90 -3.01 0.18
CA SER A 17 -7.17 -2.60 1.37
C SER A 17 -5.98 -3.51 1.63
N VAL A 18 -5.01 -2.95 2.35
CA VAL A 18 -3.89 -3.72 2.90
C VAL A 18 -4.39 -4.85 3.82
N PRO A 19 -3.69 -6.01 3.89
CA PRO A 19 -4.16 -7.20 4.61
C PRO A 19 -4.47 -7.03 6.10
N TRP A 20 -3.93 -6.00 6.75
CA TRP A 20 -4.15 -5.69 8.16
C TRP A 20 -5.22 -4.61 8.40
N SER A 21 -5.84 -4.10 7.34
CA SER A 21 -6.98 -3.19 7.44
C SER A 21 -8.23 -3.96 7.84
N LYS A 22 -9.03 -3.40 8.75
CA LYS A 22 -10.38 -3.93 9.07
C LYS A 22 -11.40 -3.72 7.94
N ARG A 23 -11.04 -2.99 6.88
CA ARG A 23 -11.92 -2.63 5.75
C ARG A 23 -11.49 -3.35 4.50
N LEU A 24 -12.43 -3.82 3.66
CA LEU A 24 -12.13 -4.50 2.40
C LEU A 24 -11.51 -3.57 1.34
N PHE A 25 -11.96 -2.31 1.30
CA PHE A 25 -11.52 -1.34 0.32
C PHE A 25 -10.98 -0.08 1.00
N SER A 26 -10.01 0.53 0.35
CA SER A 26 -9.42 1.78 0.80
C SER A 26 -9.55 2.81 -0.32
N LEU A 27 -10.09 3.96 0.05
CA LEU A 27 -10.22 5.12 -0.81
C LEU A 27 -9.04 6.05 -0.53
N LYS A 28 -8.22 6.34 -1.55
CA LYS A 28 -7.20 7.39 -1.47
C LYS A 28 -7.26 8.27 -2.70
N ILE A 29 -6.80 9.49 -2.51
CA ILE A 29 -6.39 10.40 -3.57
C ILE A 29 -5.22 9.73 -4.31
N ARG A 30 -5.17 9.86 -5.63
CA ARG A 30 -4.04 9.42 -6.45
C ARG A 30 -2.73 9.95 -5.88
N SER A 31 -1.83 9.05 -5.46
CA SER A 31 -0.44 9.41 -5.18
C SER A 31 0.34 9.73 -6.45
N PHE A 32 -0.07 9.16 -7.58
CA PHE A 32 0.47 9.40 -8.91
C PHE A 32 -0.66 9.40 -9.95
N PRO A 33 -0.57 10.16 -11.05
CA PRO A 33 -1.44 10.00 -12.20
C PRO A 33 -1.52 8.53 -12.67
N LYS A 34 -2.66 8.11 -13.24
CA LYS A 34 -2.86 6.74 -13.71
C LYS A 34 -1.77 6.37 -14.73
N GLY A 35 -0.99 5.32 -14.45
CA GLY A 35 0.09 4.84 -15.32
C GLY A 35 1.44 5.58 -15.17
N SER A 36 1.54 6.57 -14.27
CA SER A 36 2.74 7.41 -14.10
C SER A 36 3.63 7.06 -12.90
N THR A 37 3.48 5.86 -12.32
CA THR A 37 4.34 5.46 -11.20
C THR A 37 5.81 5.47 -11.64
N PRO A 38 6.69 6.24 -10.96
CA PRO A 38 8.11 6.24 -11.26
C PRO A 38 8.69 4.82 -11.27
N ARG A 39 9.56 4.51 -12.24
CA ARG A 39 10.08 3.13 -12.45
C ARG A 39 10.67 2.52 -11.18
N HIS A 40 11.36 3.31 -10.37
CA HIS A 40 11.96 2.86 -9.10
C HIS A 40 10.93 2.54 -8.00
N LEU A 41 9.70 3.06 -8.09
CA LEU A 41 8.60 2.78 -7.15
C LEU A 41 7.71 1.62 -7.58
N VAL A 42 7.81 1.18 -8.85
CA VAL A 42 7.02 0.06 -9.39
C VAL A 42 7.16 -1.24 -8.58
N PRO A 43 8.35 -1.63 -8.07
CA PRO A 43 8.49 -2.81 -7.20
C PRO A 43 7.77 -2.68 -5.86
N PHE A 44 7.56 -1.44 -5.40
CA PHE A 44 6.94 -1.12 -4.11
C PHE A 44 5.43 -0.92 -4.20
N LEU A 45 4.83 -1.18 -5.37
CA LEU A 45 3.39 -1.29 -5.52
C LEU A 45 2.88 -2.62 -4.97
N PHE A 46 1.66 -2.63 -4.41
CA PHE A 46 0.99 -3.83 -3.94
C PHE A 46 0.43 -4.64 -5.13
N LYS A 47 1.34 -5.21 -5.93
CA LYS A 47 1.05 -6.04 -7.11
C LYS A 47 1.66 -7.43 -6.95
N LYS A 48 1.23 -8.40 -7.77
CA LYS A 48 1.83 -9.75 -7.81
C LYS A 48 3.34 -9.64 -8.08
N GLY A 49 4.16 -10.15 -7.16
CA GLY A 49 5.63 -10.10 -7.25
C GLY A 49 6.26 -8.78 -6.81
N GLY A 50 5.49 -7.82 -6.28
CA GLY A 50 6.04 -6.61 -5.66
C GLY A 50 6.56 -6.88 -4.24
N VAL A 51 7.50 -6.06 -3.78
CA VAL A 51 8.08 -6.11 -2.42
C VAL A 51 6.99 -6.17 -1.33
N PRO A 52 5.92 -5.35 -1.37
CA PRO A 52 4.87 -5.42 -0.35
C PRO A 52 4.13 -6.75 -0.33
N SER A 53 4.02 -7.43 -1.47
CA SER A 53 3.35 -8.74 -1.55
C SER A 53 4.20 -9.85 -0.90
N SER A 54 5.53 -9.78 -1.04
CA SER A 54 6.47 -10.68 -0.36
C SER A 54 6.48 -10.42 1.15
N CYS A 55 6.65 -9.15 1.55
CA CYS A 55 6.59 -8.74 2.96
C CYS A 55 5.25 -9.11 3.62
N ALA A 56 4.14 -9.06 2.88
CA ALA A 56 2.82 -9.45 3.41
C ALA A 56 2.71 -10.94 3.71
N ARG A 57 3.45 -11.79 2.99
CA ARG A 57 3.56 -13.24 3.27
C ARG A 57 4.45 -13.49 4.48
N GLU A 58 5.58 -12.80 4.58
CA GLU A 58 6.52 -12.92 5.71
C GLU A 58 5.92 -12.47 7.06
N THR A 59 4.90 -11.62 7.02
CA THR A 59 4.24 -11.07 8.21
C THR A 59 2.85 -11.64 8.45
N ALA A 60 2.50 -12.76 7.79
CA ALA A 60 1.17 -13.36 7.85
C ALA A 60 0.79 -13.88 9.25
N ASP A 61 1.78 -14.26 10.05
CA ASP A 61 1.67 -14.71 11.45
C ASP A 61 1.38 -13.58 12.44
N LYS A 62 1.58 -12.32 12.04
CA LYS A 62 1.46 -11.17 12.94
C LYS A 62 0.07 -10.54 12.84
N SER A 63 -0.31 -9.79 13.88
CA SER A 63 -1.59 -9.07 13.91
C SER A 63 -1.41 -7.63 14.45
N GLY A 64 -2.44 -6.80 14.23
CA GLY A 64 -2.51 -5.45 14.77
C GLY A 64 -1.29 -4.58 14.44
N ALA A 65 -0.81 -3.83 15.43
CA ALA A 65 0.35 -2.94 15.28
C ALA A 65 1.63 -3.71 14.93
N ALA A 66 1.83 -4.92 15.49
CA ALA A 66 3.02 -5.72 15.25
C ALA A 66 3.18 -6.07 13.75
N ARG A 67 2.07 -6.37 13.06
CA ARG A 67 2.09 -6.59 11.61
C ARG A 67 2.44 -5.34 10.83
N VAL A 68 1.91 -4.18 11.24
CA VAL A 68 2.20 -2.89 10.59
C VAL A 68 3.69 -2.55 10.71
N HIS A 69 4.26 -2.68 11.91
CA HIS A 69 5.68 -2.41 12.14
C HIS A 69 6.58 -3.36 11.34
N ALA A 70 6.26 -4.66 11.33
CA ALA A 70 7.03 -5.65 10.57
C ALA A 70 6.93 -5.45 9.04
N MET A 71 5.76 -5.04 8.54
CA MET A 71 5.58 -4.68 7.13
C MET A 71 6.44 -3.47 6.76
N ASN A 72 6.40 -2.42 7.58
CA ASN A 72 7.18 -1.21 7.35
C ASN A 72 8.68 -1.50 7.38
N SER A 73 9.17 -2.30 8.35
CA SER A 73 10.59 -2.65 8.44
C SER A 73 11.05 -3.46 7.23
N CYS A 74 10.26 -4.44 6.77
CA CYS A 74 10.55 -5.23 5.57
C CYS A 74 10.66 -4.36 4.32
N VAL A 75 9.65 -3.51 4.06
CA VAL A 75 9.65 -2.61 2.90
C VAL A 75 10.79 -1.58 2.99
N SER A 76 11.06 -1.00 4.17
CA SER A 76 12.16 -0.06 4.37
C SER A 76 13.53 -0.70 4.14
N THR A 77 13.70 -1.97 4.50
CA THR A 77 14.95 -2.71 4.22
C THR A 77 15.15 -2.90 2.74
N ALA A 78 14.08 -3.22 2.00
CA ALA A 78 14.11 -3.37 0.56
C ALA A 78 14.33 -2.04 -0.19
N LEU A 79 13.96 -0.90 0.39
CA LEU A 79 14.23 0.44 -0.16
C LEU A 79 15.70 0.87 -0.01
N ARG A 80 16.44 0.28 0.93
CA ARG A 80 17.86 0.60 1.18
C ARG A 80 18.83 -0.20 0.32
N LYS A 81 18.34 -1.20 -0.41
CA LYS A 81 19.12 -2.02 -1.36
C LYS A 81 19.00 -1.44 -2.76
#